data_AF-I2H6U2-F1
#
_entry.id   AF-I2H6U2-F1
#
_cell.length_a   1.000
_cell.length_b   1.000
_cell.length_c   1.000
_cell.angle_alpha   90.00
_cell.angle_beta   90.00
_cell.angle_gamma   90.00
#
_symmetry.space_group_name_H-M   'P 1'
#
loop_
_entity.id
_entity.type
_entity.pdbx_description
1 polymer ?
#
loop_
_entity_poly.entity_id
_entity_poly.type
_entity_poly.pdbx_seq_one_letter_code
_entity_poly.pdbx_strand_id
1 'polypeptide(L)'
;MNNYEKVHKIIEEENLIELKDLKITLSEISNLSQSNRQNNLFEYNKSKLCKKCNLYIFYLINFKNSSKENRKSLLPLLIDLRNKEIEDNILVSISTILYYYQNKNILKCHESYYSLSIGNIAWPIGITNVGIHERNIKNSKKSNIMVNEVRRLWMSSLKSLLN
;
A
#
# COMPACT_ATOMS: atom_id res chain seq x y z
N MET A 1 -19.45 12.01 16.65
CA MET A 1 -18.35 11.02 16.64
C MET A 1 -17.60 11.19 15.34
N ASN A 2 -16.43 11.83 15.44
CA ASN A 2 -15.66 12.26 14.28
C ASN A 2 -15.18 11.02 13.50
N ASN A 3 -15.07 11.06 12.16
CA ASN A 3 -14.64 9.88 11.38
C ASN A 3 -13.30 9.29 11.89
N TYR A 4 -12.46 10.15 12.47
CA TYR A 4 -11.23 9.78 13.18
C TYR A 4 -11.47 8.87 14.39
N GLU A 5 -12.44 9.16 15.25
CA GLU A 5 -12.73 8.36 16.46
C GLU A 5 -13.35 7.01 16.11
N LYS A 6 -14.18 6.96 15.05
CA LYS A 6 -14.75 5.69 14.57
C LYS A 6 -13.66 4.79 13.98
N VAL A 7 -12.75 5.35 13.19
CA VAL A 7 -11.62 4.59 12.62
C VAL A 7 -10.68 4.14 13.73
N HIS A 8 -10.32 5.00 14.67
CA HIS A 8 -9.45 4.66 15.80
C HIS A 8 -10.03 3.54 16.66
N LYS A 9 -11.31 3.65 17.05
CA LYS A 9 -11.99 2.68 17.93
C LYS A 9 -12.16 1.31 17.28
N ILE A 10 -12.48 1.27 15.98
CA ILE A 10 -12.62 0.01 15.24
C ILE A 10 -11.26 -0.66 15.01
N ILE A 11 -10.19 0.12 14.78
CA ILE A 11 -8.85 -0.45 14.62
C ILE A 11 -8.29 -0.93 15.97
N GLU A 12 -8.60 -0.25 17.07
CA GLU A 12 -8.29 -0.74 18.42
C GLU A 12 -8.97 -2.08 18.74
N GLU A 13 -10.18 -2.30 18.25
CA GLU A 13 -10.89 -3.59 18.37
C GLU A 13 -10.29 -4.68 17.44
N GLU A 14 -9.73 -4.31 16.29
CA GLU A 14 -9.06 -5.24 15.35
C GLU A 14 -7.61 -5.62 15.76
N ASN A 15 -6.99 -4.91 16.71
CA ASN A 15 -5.60 -5.11 17.17
C ASN A 15 -5.30 -6.47 17.84
N LEU A 16 -6.31 -7.28 18.15
CA LEU A 16 -6.15 -8.59 18.82
C LEU A 16 -5.96 -9.76 17.84
N ILE A 17 -6.17 -9.56 16.53
CA ILE A 17 -6.06 -10.61 15.53
C ILE A 17 -4.60 -10.68 15.04
N GLU A 18 -3.82 -11.42 15.82
CA GLU A 18 -2.46 -11.95 15.62
C GLU A 18 -1.46 -11.17 14.74
N LEU A 19 -0.41 -10.69 15.41
CA LEU A 19 0.87 -10.19 14.87
C LEU A 19 1.53 -11.09 13.78
N LYS A 20 1.06 -12.33 13.61
CA LYS A 20 1.52 -13.29 12.58
C LYS A 20 0.89 -13.07 11.20
N ASP A 21 -0.33 -12.51 11.13
CA ASP A 21 -1.04 -12.28 9.86
C ASP A 21 -0.58 -11.01 9.13
N LEU A 22 0.25 -10.18 9.78
CA LEU A 22 0.79 -8.94 9.21
C LEU A 22 1.85 -9.15 8.15
N LYS A 23 2.44 -10.35 8.02
CA LYS A 23 3.46 -10.61 6.98
C LYS A 23 2.80 -10.57 5.61
N ILE A 24 3.18 -9.57 4.83
CA ILE A 24 2.86 -9.48 3.42
C ILE A 24 3.77 -10.49 2.71
N THR A 25 3.19 -11.32 1.85
CA THR A 25 3.96 -12.35 1.12
C THR A 25 4.05 -12.02 -0.36
N LEU A 26 5.17 -12.41 -0.98
CA LEU A 26 5.40 -12.29 -2.43
C LEU A 26 4.25 -12.90 -3.25
N SER A 27 3.72 -14.05 -2.82
CA SER A 27 2.58 -14.72 -3.46
C SER A 27 1.31 -13.88 -3.47
N GLU A 28 1.01 -13.15 -2.38
CA GLU A 28 -0.16 -12.29 -2.31
C GLU A 28 -0.06 -11.09 -3.26
N ILE A 29 1.16 -10.54 -3.42
CA ILE A 29 1.44 -9.47 -4.39
C ILE A 29 1.35 -10.01 -5.82
N SER A 30 1.91 -11.20 -6.07
CA SER A 30 1.84 -11.86 -7.39
C SER A 30 0.42 -12.20 -7.80
N ASN A 31 -0.49 -12.48 -6.86
CA ASN A 31 -1.88 -12.80 -7.23
C ASN A 31 -2.61 -11.61 -7.87
N LEU A 32 -2.08 -10.39 -7.75
CA LEU A 32 -2.60 -9.19 -8.42
C LEU A 32 -2.16 -9.06 -9.89
N SER A 33 -1.20 -9.88 -10.37
CA SER A 33 -0.77 -9.86 -11.78
C SER A 33 -1.67 -10.69 -12.71
N GLN A 34 -2.66 -11.42 -12.18
CA GLN A 34 -3.45 -12.36 -12.96
C GLN A 34 -4.45 -11.69 -13.91
N SER A 35 -4.47 -12.20 -15.14
CA SER A 35 -5.24 -11.78 -16.31
C SER A 35 -6.77 -11.98 -16.23
N ASN A 36 -7.32 -12.37 -15.09
CA ASN A 36 -8.76 -12.62 -14.91
C ASN A 36 -9.37 -11.71 -13.84
N ARG A 37 -9.60 -10.45 -14.21
CA ARG A 37 -10.27 -9.41 -13.38
C ARG A 37 -11.73 -9.75 -13.00
N GLN A 38 -12.33 -10.78 -13.59
CA GLN A 38 -13.74 -11.15 -13.37
C GLN A 38 -13.94 -12.27 -12.32
N ASN A 39 -12.87 -12.75 -11.68
CA ASN A 39 -12.98 -13.85 -10.73
C ASN A 39 -13.21 -13.34 -9.30
N ASN A 40 -14.20 -13.90 -8.60
CA ASN A 40 -14.44 -13.64 -7.16
C ASN A 40 -13.19 -13.85 -6.29
N LEU A 41 -12.28 -14.74 -6.72
CA LEU A 41 -11.00 -15.00 -6.05
C LEU A 41 -10.04 -13.80 -6.13
N PHE A 42 -10.04 -13.06 -7.24
CA PHE A 42 -9.19 -11.86 -7.40
C PHE A 42 -9.64 -10.77 -6.42
N GLU A 43 -10.93 -10.46 -6.39
CA GLU A 43 -11.51 -9.47 -5.47
C GLU A 43 -11.30 -9.86 -4.00
N TYR A 44 -11.39 -11.16 -3.68
CA TYR A 44 -11.05 -11.66 -2.35
C TYR A 44 -9.59 -11.42 -1.99
N ASN A 45 -8.65 -11.77 -2.88
CA ASN A 45 -7.21 -11.60 -2.65
C ASN A 45 -6.82 -10.12 -2.54
N LYS A 46 -7.36 -9.26 -3.41
CA LYS A 46 -7.20 -7.82 -3.34
C LYS A 46 -7.72 -7.28 -2.01
N SER A 47 -8.93 -7.65 -1.63
CA SER A 47 -9.54 -7.29 -0.34
C SER A 47 -8.66 -7.70 0.84
N LYS A 48 -8.11 -8.92 0.82
CA LYS A 48 -7.24 -9.44 1.87
C LYS A 48 -5.95 -8.62 1.96
N LEU A 49 -5.31 -8.32 0.82
CA LEU A 49 -4.09 -7.53 0.79
C LEU A 49 -4.32 -6.08 1.25
N CYS A 50 -5.41 -5.45 0.82
CA CYS A 50 -5.81 -4.12 1.28
C CYS A 50 -5.92 -4.04 2.80
N LYS A 51 -6.59 -5.02 3.42
CA LYS A 51 -6.71 -5.12 4.88
C LYS A 51 -5.35 -5.28 5.55
N LYS A 52 -4.49 -6.16 5.04
CA LYS A 52 -3.12 -6.36 5.57
C LYS A 52 -2.29 -5.08 5.52
N CYS A 53 -2.28 -4.40 4.37
CA CYS A 53 -1.56 -3.13 4.21
C CYS A 53 -2.08 -2.07 5.18
N ASN A 54 -3.40 -1.96 5.34
CA ASN A 54 -4.02 -1.01 6.26
C ASN A 54 -3.55 -1.24 7.71
N LEU A 55 -3.70 -2.48 8.20
CA LEU A 55 -3.30 -2.88 9.55
C LEU A 55 -1.81 -2.67 9.78
N TYR A 56 -0.96 -3.01 8.80
CA TYR A 56 0.48 -2.84 8.96
C TYR A 56 0.90 -1.37 9.00
N ILE A 57 0.33 -0.50 8.17
CA ILE A 57 0.59 0.95 8.24
C ILE A 57 0.14 1.50 9.59
N PHE A 58 -1.02 1.09 10.09
CA PHE A 58 -1.50 1.51 11.40
C PHE A 58 -0.58 1.06 12.53
N TYR A 59 -0.12 -0.19 12.50
CA TYR A 59 0.88 -0.70 13.44
C TYR A 59 2.15 0.15 13.43
N LEU A 60 2.66 0.50 12.25
CA LEU A 60 3.85 1.36 12.12
C LEU A 60 3.63 2.76 12.68
N ILE A 61 2.45 3.36 12.45
CA ILE A 61 2.08 4.68 12.97
C ILE A 61 2.17 4.70 14.51
N ASN A 62 1.61 3.66 15.16
CA ASN A 62 1.63 3.52 16.60
C ASN A 62 3.04 3.21 17.12
N PHE A 63 3.75 2.31 16.45
CA PHE A 63 5.10 1.91 16.86
C PHE A 63 6.09 3.08 16.81
N LYS A 64 6.07 3.90 15.74
CA LYS A 64 6.97 5.05 15.60
C LYS A 64 6.49 6.33 16.30
N ASN A 65 5.36 6.31 17.02
CA ASN A 65 4.76 7.49 17.66
C ASN A 65 4.69 8.71 16.73
N SER A 66 4.17 8.51 15.51
CA SER A 66 4.14 9.55 14.49
C SER A 66 3.37 10.81 14.94
N SER A 67 3.82 11.97 14.48
CA SER A 67 3.19 13.27 14.78
C SER A 67 1.70 13.27 14.40
N LYS A 68 0.90 14.10 15.09
CA LYS A 68 -0.54 14.22 14.80
C LYS A 68 -0.81 14.61 13.34
N GLU A 69 0.06 15.43 12.76
CA GLU A 69 -0.03 15.87 11.37
C GLU A 69 0.26 14.73 10.39
N ASN A 70 1.33 13.96 10.61
CA ASN A 70 1.64 12.78 9.80
C ASN A 70 0.50 11.76 9.82
N ARG A 71 -0.11 11.53 10.99
CA ARG A 71 -1.27 10.66 11.12
C ARG A 71 -2.45 11.15 10.28
N LYS A 72 -2.77 12.44 10.34
CA LYS A 72 -3.85 13.04 9.55
C LYS A 72 -3.62 12.89 8.05
N SER A 73 -2.40 13.13 7.59
CA SER A 73 -2.03 12.98 6.19
C SER A 73 -2.14 11.54 5.69
N LEU A 74 -1.96 10.53 6.55
CA LEU A 74 -2.11 9.12 6.19
C LEU A 74 -3.57 8.61 6.24
N LEU A 75 -4.49 9.34 6.87
CA LEU A 75 -5.90 8.93 6.97
C LEU A 75 -6.57 8.65 5.62
N PRO A 76 -6.42 9.48 4.57
CA PRO A 76 -7.03 9.21 3.27
C PRO A 76 -6.59 7.86 2.71
N LEU A 77 -5.30 7.52 2.84
CA LEU A 77 -4.78 6.23 2.40
C LEU A 77 -5.40 5.06 3.18
N LEU A 78 -5.53 5.19 4.51
CA LEU A 78 -6.14 4.14 5.34
C LEU A 78 -7.62 3.95 5.01
N ILE A 79 -8.34 5.02 4.67
CA ILE A 79 -9.73 4.97 4.23
C ILE A 79 -9.83 4.28 2.86
N ASP A 80 -9.01 4.69 1.89
CA ASP A 80 -8.99 4.09 0.54
C ASP A 80 -8.67 2.58 0.59
N LEU A 81 -7.71 2.18 1.42
CA LEU A 81 -7.37 0.78 1.65
C LEU A 81 -8.52 0.01 2.32
N ARG A 82 -9.25 0.63 3.25
CA ARG A 82 -10.41 0.00 3.91
C ARG A 82 -11.58 -0.19 2.96
N ASN A 83 -11.88 0.82 2.15
CA ASN A 83 -12.94 0.80 1.16
C ASN A 83 -12.59 -0.08 -0.05
N LYS A 84 -11.31 -0.42 -0.22
CA LYS A 84 -10.78 -1.19 -1.37
C LYS A 84 -10.91 -0.43 -2.70
N GLU A 85 -11.02 0.89 -2.62
CA GLU A 85 -11.16 1.81 -3.76
C GLU A 85 -9.80 2.17 -4.38
N ILE A 86 -8.70 1.72 -3.76
CA ILE A 86 -7.36 1.97 -4.26
C ILE A 86 -7.11 1.26 -5.60
N GLU A 87 -6.38 1.94 -6.48
CA GLU A 87 -5.95 1.38 -7.77
C GLU A 87 -4.96 0.23 -7.56
N ASP A 88 -5.14 -0.88 -8.28
CA ASP A 88 -4.32 -2.10 -8.15
C ASP A 88 -2.83 -1.80 -8.28
N ASN A 89 -2.46 -0.93 -9.21
CA ASN A 89 -1.09 -0.49 -9.45
C ASN A 89 -0.44 0.17 -8.22
N ILE A 90 -1.21 1.00 -7.53
CA ILE A 90 -0.77 1.69 -6.31
C ILE A 90 -0.72 0.68 -5.16
N LEU A 91 -1.71 -0.21 -5.05
CA LEU A 91 -1.75 -1.26 -4.03
C LEU A 91 -0.54 -2.20 -4.14
N VAL A 92 -0.20 -2.66 -5.35
CA VAL A 92 0.99 -3.47 -5.61
C VAL A 92 2.23 -2.72 -5.14
N SER A 93 2.38 -1.45 -5.53
CA SER A 93 3.57 -0.66 -5.16
C SER A 93 3.68 -0.45 -3.64
N ILE A 94 2.57 -0.14 -2.96
CA ILE A 94 2.54 0.02 -1.49
C ILE A 94 2.86 -1.30 -0.82
N SER A 95 2.23 -2.41 -1.22
CA SER A 95 2.50 -3.72 -0.65
C SER A 95 3.95 -4.16 -0.83
N THR A 96 4.57 -3.87 -1.99
CA THR A 96 6.00 -4.09 -2.24
C THR A 96 6.89 -3.29 -1.29
N ILE A 97 6.59 -2.00 -1.09
CA ILE A 97 7.32 -1.13 -0.15
C ILE A 97 7.24 -1.71 1.27
N LEU A 98 6.03 -2.04 1.72
CA LEU A 98 5.81 -2.61 3.06
C LEU A 98 6.49 -3.98 3.20
N TYR A 99 6.46 -4.82 2.17
CA TYR A 99 7.16 -6.11 2.15
C TYR A 99 8.68 -5.96 2.35
N TYR A 100 9.32 -5.04 1.61
CA TYR A 100 10.75 -4.82 1.78
C TYR A 100 11.09 -4.19 3.14
N TYR A 101 10.23 -3.30 3.63
CA TYR A 101 10.38 -2.73 4.96
C TYR A 101 10.26 -3.80 6.05
N GLN A 102 9.30 -4.73 5.95
CA GLN A 102 9.17 -5.89 6.84
C GLN A 102 10.42 -6.77 6.84
N ASN A 103 11.04 -6.95 5.67
CA ASN A 103 12.26 -7.75 5.51
C ASN A 103 13.54 -6.97 5.87
N LYS A 104 13.43 -5.77 6.46
CA LYS A 104 14.55 -4.88 6.79
C LYS A 104 15.44 -4.52 5.59
N ASN A 105 14.92 -4.62 4.37
CA ASN A 105 15.64 -4.23 3.16
C ASN A 105 15.31 -2.79 2.78
N ILE A 106 15.97 -1.86 3.45
CA ILE A 106 15.69 -0.41 3.35
C ILE A 106 16.03 0.13 1.96
N LEU A 107 17.11 -0.35 1.33
CA LEU A 107 17.50 0.08 -0.02
C LEU A 107 16.39 -0.20 -1.05
N LYS A 108 15.91 -1.45 -1.11
CA LYS A 108 14.83 -1.85 -2.03
C LYS A 108 13.50 -1.20 -1.69
N CYS A 109 13.24 -0.98 -0.39
CA CYS A 109 12.09 -0.22 0.07
C CYS A 109 12.09 1.20 -0.51
N HIS A 110 13.21 1.91 -0.40
CA HIS A 110 13.35 3.25 -0.96
C HIS A 110 13.27 3.27 -2.50
N GLU A 111 13.92 2.33 -3.18
CA GLU A 111 13.82 2.20 -4.65
C GLU A 111 12.36 2.01 -5.12
N SER A 112 11.61 1.17 -4.40
CA SER A 112 10.19 0.92 -4.67
C SER A 112 9.35 2.18 -4.42
N TYR A 113 9.64 2.91 -3.34
CA TYR A 113 9.01 4.19 -3.05
C TYR A 113 9.28 5.24 -4.14
N TYR A 114 10.53 5.35 -4.60
CA TYR A 114 10.89 6.30 -5.66
C TYR A 114 10.20 5.95 -6.97
N SER A 115 10.14 4.66 -7.33
CA SER A 115 9.40 4.19 -8.50
C SER A 115 7.93 4.64 -8.45
N LEU A 116 7.25 4.42 -7.31
CA LEU A 116 5.87 4.88 -7.09
C LEU A 116 5.75 6.40 -7.18
N SER A 117 6.71 7.15 -6.63
CA SER A 117 6.68 8.62 -6.64
C SER A 117 6.78 9.25 -8.03
N ILE A 118 7.49 8.57 -8.94
CA ILE A 118 7.59 8.95 -10.35
C ILE A 118 6.31 8.57 -11.12
N GLY A 119 5.55 7.61 -10.59
CA GLY A 119 4.34 7.05 -11.18
C GLY A 119 4.55 5.71 -11.89
N ASN A 120 5.68 5.04 -11.62
CA ASN A 120 5.94 3.69 -12.06
C ASN A 120 5.46 2.68 -11.03
N ILE A 121 5.09 1.49 -11.48
CA ILE A 121 4.60 0.41 -10.62
C ILE A 121 5.81 -0.35 -10.04
N ALA A 122 5.88 -0.47 -8.72
CA ALA A 122 6.95 -1.20 -8.04
C ALA A 122 6.54 -2.65 -7.76
N TRP A 123 7.09 -3.59 -8.53
CA TRP A 123 6.95 -5.03 -8.28
C TRP A 123 8.14 -5.54 -7.43
N PRO A 124 7.93 -6.54 -6.58
CA PRO A 124 9.01 -7.14 -5.82
C PRO A 124 9.90 -8.00 -6.75
N ILE A 125 11.18 -8.09 -6.43
CA ILE A 125 12.21 -8.77 -7.22
C ILE A 125 11.92 -10.26 -7.25
N GLY A 126 12.02 -10.85 -8.44
CA GLY A 126 11.64 -12.24 -8.70
C GLY A 126 10.17 -12.42 -9.10
N ILE A 127 9.38 -11.35 -9.09
CA ILE A 127 8.03 -11.32 -9.67
C ILE A 127 8.09 -10.33 -10.83
N THR A 128 8.31 -10.83 -12.04
CA THR A 128 8.02 -10.06 -13.25
C THR A 128 6.54 -10.19 -13.55
N ASN A 129 5.92 -9.09 -13.97
CA ASN A 129 4.52 -9.07 -14.36
C ASN A 129 4.35 -9.88 -15.67
N VAL A 130 4.21 -11.20 -15.58
CA VAL A 130 3.96 -12.06 -16.74
C VAL A 130 2.51 -11.85 -17.19
N GLY A 131 2.30 -10.91 -18.13
CA GLY A 131 1.04 -10.92 -18.88
C GLY A 131 0.63 -9.66 -19.63
N ILE A 132 0.71 -8.44 -19.07
CA ILE A 132 -0.08 -7.31 -19.63
C ILE A 132 0.64 -5.96 -19.77
N HIS A 133 1.83 -5.73 -19.20
CA HIS A 133 2.36 -4.36 -19.10
C HIS A 133 3.68 -4.07 -19.84
N GLU A 134 4.33 -5.05 -20.46
CA GLU A 134 5.55 -4.81 -21.25
C GLU A 134 5.31 -3.96 -22.52
N ARG A 135 4.05 -3.83 -22.97
CA ARG A 135 3.74 -3.12 -24.24
C ARG A 135 3.41 -1.65 -24.11
N ASN A 136 3.37 -1.05 -22.91
CA ASN A 136 3.07 0.37 -22.74
C ASN A 136 4.16 1.16 -22.01
N ILE A 137 5.43 0.86 -22.28
CA ILE A 137 6.55 1.77 -21.94
C ILE A 137 6.38 3.13 -22.64
N LYS A 138 5.57 3.21 -23.71
CA LYS A 138 5.36 4.43 -24.52
C LYS A 138 4.17 5.32 -24.15
N ASN A 139 3.25 4.88 -23.28
CA ASN A 139 2.13 5.71 -22.82
C ASN A 139 2.23 6.02 -21.33
N SER A 140 3.42 6.46 -20.91
CA SER A 140 3.60 7.21 -19.68
C SER A 140 2.75 8.48 -19.75
N LYS A 141 1.45 8.37 -19.43
CA LYS A 141 0.68 9.50 -18.89
C LYS A 141 1.43 9.92 -17.64
N LYS A 142 2.39 10.82 -17.84
CA LYS A 142 3.15 11.49 -16.80
C LYS A 142 2.19 11.83 -15.67
N SER A 143 2.48 11.31 -14.49
CA SER A 143 2.07 11.89 -13.23
C SER A 143 0.56 12.08 -13.05
N ASN A 144 -0.17 11.03 -12.68
CA ASN A 144 -1.46 11.22 -11.98
C ASN A 144 -1.28 11.23 -10.45
N ILE A 145 -0.07 10.87 -9.97
CA ILE A 145 0.24 10.75 -8.54
C ILE A 145 0.71 12.08 -7.95
N MET A 146 1.54 12.87 -8.66
CA MET A 146 1.85 14.23 -8.18
C MET A 146 0.75 15.24 -8.49
N VAL A 147 -0.20 14.94 -9.37
CA VAL A 147 -1.31 15.86 -9.69
C VAL A 147 -2.29 16.00 -8.52
N ASN A 148 -2.49 14.94 -7.73
CA ASN A 148 -3.37 14.99 -6.57
C ASN A 148 -2.58 15.37 -5.30
N GLU A 149 -2.91 16.52 -4.72
CA GLU A 149 -2.31 17.03 -3.49
C GLU A 149 -2.46 16.05 -2.32
N VAL A 150 -3.65 15.43 -2.19
CA VAL A 150 -3.92 14.42 -1.16
C VAL A 150 -2.95 13.24 -1.27
N ARG A 151 -2.64 12.81 -2.50
CA ARG A 151 -1.68 11.73 -2.74
C ARG A 151 -0.27 12.10 -2.35
N ARG A 152 0.16 13.31 -2.70
CA ARG A 152 1.48 13.81 -2.34
C ARG A 152 1.67 13.92 -0.82
N LEU A 153 0.64 14.36 -0.10
CA LEU A 153 0.65 14.47 1.36
C LEU A 153 0.85 13.10 2.03
N TRP A 154 0.02 12.10 1.70
CA TRP A 154 0.19 10.78 2.30
C TRP A 154 1.50 10.10 1.87
N MET A 155 1.97 10.33 0.64
CA MET A 155 3.28 9.80 0.19
C MET A 155 4.45 10.39 0.97
N SER A 156 4.41 11.70 1.25
CA SER A 156 5.44 12.36 2.06
C SER A 156 5.44 11.79 3.48
N SER A 157 4.26 11.66 4.10
CA SER A 157 4.14 11.04 5.43
C SER A 157 4.55 9.57 5.44
N LEU A 158 4.28 8.81 4.38
CA LEU A 158 4.73 7.42 4.24
C LEU A 158 6.26 7.34 4.21
N LYS A 159 6.94 8.24 3.49
CA LYS A 159 8.42 8.30 3.49
C LYS A 159 8.96 8.58 4.89
N SER A 160 8.37 9.54 5.59
CA SER A 160 8.77 9.85 6.97
C SER A 160 8.54 8.67 7.93
N LEU A 161 7.55 7.81 7.66
CA LEU A 161 7.31 6.59 8.43
C LEU A 161 8.31 5.49 8.13
N LEU A 162 8.84 5.43 6.90
CA LEU A 162 9.80 4.41 6.48
C LEU A 162 11.25 4.75 6.83
N ASN A 163 11.56 6.04 7.02
CA ASN A 163 12.85 6.50 7.55
C ASN A 163 12.94 6.25 9.05
#